data_AF-A0A2J6HHR0-F1
#
_entry.id   AF-A0A2J6HHR0-F1
#
_cell.length_a   1.000
_cell.length_b   1.000
_cell.length_c   1.000
_cell.angle_alpha   90.00
_cell.angle_beta   90.00
_cell.angle_gamma   90.00
#
_symmetry.space_group_name_H-M   'P 1'
#
loop_
_entity.id
_entity.type
_entity.pdbx_description
1 polymer ?
#
loop_
_entity_poly.entity_id
_entity_poly.type
_entity_poly.pdbx_seq_one_letter_code
_entity_poly.pdbx_strand_id
1 'polypeptide(L)'
;MVTNQLVFTVSASRRGHTSKLRRVLNKAGIITYYTFTVKGYMENYHNFATSARAVQEQMEEKDYGKVPSDLHDKLRDLSREPEQMVEHIEEILEEGDLPFLATDRNMLNIPAVGKSLRFRTIGITRAGRRILEYDHDYTRTHSPIIDKMGKMIIVESKPITSLLEQYRDLGEDLSDYDSLWGYSMGETETMKPVFWYPEFDFKVTEEFTNLKI
;
A
#
# COMPACT_ATOMS: atom_id res chain seq x y z
N MET A 1 -2.68 -10.64 -17.96
CA MET A 1 -3.05 -9.51 -17.08
C MET A 1 -1.83 -8.62 -16.84
N VAL A 2 -1.98 -7.31 -17.01
CA VAL A 2 -0.92 -6.32 -16.72
C VAL A 2 -1.25 -5.65 -15.39
N THR A 3 -0.25 -5.54 -14.51
CA THR A 3 -0.42 -4.94 -13.18
C THR A 3 0.56 -3.79 -12.96
N ASN A 4 0.13 -2.77 -12.20
CA ASN A 4 0.96 -1.64 -11.83
C ASN A 4 1.45 -1.76 -10.37
N GLN A 5 2.73 -1.46 -10.16
CA GLN A 5 3.29 -1.29 -8.82
C GLN A 5 3.78 0.16 -8.69
N LEU A 6 3.02 0.96 -7.95
CA LEU A 6 3.34 2.37 -7.72
C LEU A 6 4.43 2.49 -6.66
N VAL A 7 5.45 3.29 -6.96
CA VAL A 7 6.37 3.81 -5.95
C VAL A 7 5.82 5.14 -5.44
N PHE A 8 5.43 5.16 -4.17
CA PHE A 8 4.79 6.30 -3.50
C PHE A 8 5.83 7.32 -3.05
N THR A 9 6.27 8.12 -4.01
CA THR A 9 7.18 9.27 -3.79
C THR A 9 6.40 10.51 -3.39
N VAL A 10 7.09 11.57 -2.96
CA VAL A 10 6.47 12.89 -2.69
C VAL A 10 5.62 13.40 -3.85
N SER A 11 6.11 13.28 -5.09
CA SER A 11 5.36 13.72 -6.27
C SER A 11 4.12 12.86 -6.51
N ALA A 12 4.22 11.55 -6.28
CA ALA A 12 3.10 10.62 -6.44
C ALA A 12 2.11 10.66 -5.26
N SER A 13 2.54 11.18 -4.12
CA SER A 13 1.72 11.27 -2.90
C SER A 13 0.89 12.53 -2.80
N ARG A 14 0.87 13.37 -3.84
CA ARG A 14 -0.06 14.51 -3.92
C ARG A 14 -1.51 14.04 -3.84
N ARG A 15 -2.37 14.89 -3.27
CA ARG A 15 -3.80 14.61 -3.08
C ARG A 15 -4.45 14.33 -4.44
N GLY A 16 -5.22 13.26 -4.54
CA GLY A 16 -5.92 12.82 -5.75
C GLY A 16 -5.02 12.19 -6.83
N HIS A 17 -3.69 12.25 -6.71
CA HIS A 17 -2.78 11.74 -7.75
C HIS A 17 -2.95 10.23 -7.94
N THR A 18 -2.88 9.43 -6.87
CA THR A 18 -3.03 7.97 -6.95
C THR A 18 -4.43 7.57 -7.39
N SER A 19 -5.47 8.27 -6.94
CA SER A 19 -6.85 8.05 -7.38
C SER A 19 -7.01 8.29 -8.89
N LYS A 20 -6.43 9.37 -9.42
CA LYS A 20 -6.41 9.64 -10.86
C LYS A 20 -5.61 8.58 -11.62
N LEU A 21 -4.46 8.15 -11.07
CA LEU A 21 -3.64 7.10 -11.65
C LEU A 21 -4.43 5.79 -11.77
N ARG A 22 -5.08 5.32 -10.69
CA ARG A 22 -5.95 4.13 -10.70
C ARG A 22 -6.98 4.22 -11.81
N ARG A 23 -7.72 5.35 -11.88
CA ARG A 23 -8.73 5.57 -12.92
C ARG A 23 -8.16 5.51 -14.33
N VAL A 24 -6.99 6.09 -14.57
CA VAL A 24 -6.36 6.08 -15.92
C VAL A 24 -5.83 4.68 -16.28
N LEU A 25 -5.25 3.97 -15.31
CA LEU A 25 -4.78 2.60 -15.50
C LEU A 25 -5.93 1.64 -15.77
N ASN A 26 -7.04 1.76 -15.04
CA ASN A 26 -8.24 0.94 -15.24
C ASN A 26 -8.79 1.09 -16.66
N LYS A 27 -8.86 2.31 -17.19
CA LYS A 27 -9.25 2.58 -18.60
C LYS A 27 -8.31 1.95 -19.64
N ALA A 28 -7.09 1.61 -19.25
CA ALA A 28 -6.11 0.95 -20.11
C ALA A 28 -6.05 -0.58 -19.86
N GLY A 29 -6.98 -1.15 -19.08
CA GLY A 29 -6.96 -2.57 -18.74
C GLY A 29 -5.85 -2.93 -17.75
N ILE A 30 -5.35 -1.97 -16.97
CA ILE A 30 -4.29 -2.19 -15.97
C ILE A 30 -4.88 -2.08 -14.58
N ILE A 31 -4.62 -3.09 -13.74
CA ILE A 31 -5.01 -3.09 -12.33
C ILE A 31 -3.82 -2.74 -11.43
N THR A 32 -4.07 -2.06 -10.32
CA THR A 32 -3.02 -1.69 -9.36
C THR A 32 -2.77 -2.83 -8.38
N TYR A 33 -1.52 -3.22 -8.18
CA TYR A 33 -1.14 -4.34 -7.31
C TYR A 33 -0.54 -3.88 -5.99
N TYR A 34 0.39 -2.93 -6.03
CA TYR A 34 1.01 -2.38 -4.84
C TYR A 34 1.17 -0.87 -4.93
N THR A 35 1.08 -0.23 -3.77
CA THR A 35 1.55 1.12 -3.52
C THR A 35 2.65 1.03 -2.47
N PHE A 36 3.90 1.25 -2.90
CA PHE A 36 5.08 1.09 -2.06
C PHE A 36 5.60 2.42 -1.56
N THR A 37 5.62 2.60 -0.24
CA THR A 37 6.40 3.70 0.33
C THR A 37 7.88 3.43 0.11
N VAL A 38 8.63 4.45 -0.32
CA VAL A 38 10.07 4.32 -0.57
C VAL A 38 10.82 4.00 0.72
N LYS A 39 11.89 3.21 0.62
CA LYS A 39 12.81 3.03 1.75
C LYS A 39 13.52 4.34 2.02
N GLY A 40 13.55 4.72 3.28
CA GLY A 40 14.13 5.98 3.70
C GLY A 40 15.65 5.91 3.86
N TYR A 41 16.36 6.33 2.81
CA TYR A 41 17.80 6.58 2.83
C TYR A 41 18.07 8.09 2.72
N MET A 42 19.27 8.55 3.06
CA MET A 42 19.58 9.99 2.95
C MET A 42 19.63 10.44 1.50
N GLU A 43 20.12 9.58 0.62
CA GLU A 43 20.27 9.80 -0.83
C GLU A 43 18.92 10.01 -1.53
N ASN A 44 17.86 9.36 -1.04
CA ASN A 44 16.51 9.46 -1.60
C ASN A 44 15.53 10.22 -0.69
N TYR A 45 16.03 10.95 0.30
CA TYR A 45 15.24 11.73 1.25
C TYR A 45 14.18 12.60 0.54
N HIS A 46 14.56 13.27 -0.55
CA HIS A 46 13.65 14.13 -1.32
C HIS A 46 12.42 13.39 -1.85
N ASN A 47 12.54 12.10 -2.19
CA ASN A 47 11.44 11.26 -2.67
C ASN A 47 10.60 10.65 -1.55
N PHE A 48 11.03 10.69 -0.29
CA PHE A 48 10.35 10.03 0.81
C PHE A 48 9.00 10.68 1.17
N ALA A 49 7.90 10.01 0.85
CA ALA A 49 6.59 10.30 1.42
C ALA A 49 6.48 9.63 2.80
N THR A 50 5.93 10.34 3.79
CA THR A 50 5.82 9.81 5.17
C THR A 50 4.79 8.68 5.25
N SER A 51 4.94 7.79 6.23
CA SER A 51 3.98 6.69 6.44
C SER A 51 2.60 7.24 6.81
N ALA A 52 2.53 8.40 7.45
CA ALA A 52 1.28 9.13 7.74
C ALA A 52 0.55 9.47 6.45
N ARG A 53 1.29 9.96 5.45
CA ARG A 53 0.71 10.29 4.16
C ARG A 53 0.22 9.05 3.41
N ALA A 54 0.96 7.94 3.51
CA ALA A 54 0.54 6.66 2.95
C ALA A 54 -0.78 6.18 3.58
N VAL A 55 -0.92 6.30 4.91
CA VAL A 55 -2.18 5.96 5.61
C VAL A 55 -3.30 6.94 5.28
N GLN A 56 -3.01 8.25 5.17
CA GLN A 56 -3.99 9.25 4.75
C GLN A 56 -4.54 8.93 3.35
N GLU A 57 -3.68 8.61 2.38
CA GLU A 57 -4.11 8.21 1.03
C GLU A 57 -5.01 6.98 1.08
N GLN A 58 -4.62 5.97 1.86
CA GLN A 58 -5.41 4.75 2.04
C GLN A 58 -6.80 5.03 2.66
N MET A 59 -6.88 5.92 3.65
CA MET A 59 -8.11 6.15 4.42
C MET A 59 -9.03 7.20 3.80
N GLU A 60 -8.49 8.22 3.14
CA GLU A 60 -9.27 9.36 2.66
C GLU A 60 -9.47 9.38 1.14
N GLU A 61 -8.66 8.65 0.36
CA GLU A 61 -8.72 8.72 -1.10
C GLU A 61 -8.99 7.36 -1.74
N LYS A 62 -8.26 6.33 -1.30
CA LYS A 62 -8.39 4.97 -1.82
C LYS A 62 -9.74 4.34 -1.49
N ASP A 63 -10.33 4.72 -0.35
CA ASP A 63 -11.61 4.17 0.12
C ASP A 63 -12.74 4.35 -0.92
N TYR A 64 -12.71 5.44 -1.69
CA TYR A 64 -13.67 5.67 -2.78
C TYR A 64 -13.63 4.61 -3.90
N GLY A 65 -12.53 3.88 -4.08
CA GLY A 65 -12.40 2.81 -5.07
C GLY A 65 -12.52 1.40 -4.48
N LYS A 66 -12.95 1.28 -3.22
CA LYS A 66 -13.00 0.01 -2.52
C LYS A 66 -14.08 -0.89 -3.11
N VAL A 67 -13.65 -1.99 -3.71
CA VAL A 67 -14.55 -2.96 -4.35
C VAL A 67 -15.44 -3.66 -3.31
N PRO A 68 -16.78 -3.56 -3.44
CA PRO A 68 -17.77 -4.28 -2.62
C PRO A 68 -17.57 -5.80 -2.65
N SER A 69 -17.91 -6.49 -1.56
CA SER A 69 -17.65 -7.94 -1.41
C SER A 69 -18.41 -8.83 -2.37
N ASP A 70 -19.60 -8.40 -2.79
CA ASP A 70 -20.44 -9.02 -3.80
C ASP A 70 -19.79 -9.02 -5.20
N LEU A 71 -18.89 -8.07 -5.49
CA LEU A 71 -18.15 -8.00 -6.75
C LEU A 71 -16.78 -8.72 -6.69
N HIS A 72 -16.45 -9.38 -5.58
CA HIS A 72 -15.14 -10.03 -5.41
C HIS A 72 -14.92 -11.21 -6.34
N ASP A 73 -15.97 -11.91 -6.74
CA ASP A 73 -15.86 -13.02 -7.69
C ASP A 73 -15.62 -12.53 -9.12
N LYS A 74 -16.29 -11.45 -9.55
CA LYS A 74 -15.97 -10.76 -10.82
C LYS A 74 -14.52 -10.25 -10.82
N LEU A 75 -14.11 -9.65 -9.71
CA LEU A 75 -12.75 -9.16 -9.54
C LEU A 75 -11.72 -10.30 -9.65
N ARG A 76 -12.00 -11.48 -9.08
CA ARG A 76 -11.15 -12.68 -9.18
C ARG A 76 -10.99 -13.15 -10.62
N ASP A 77 -12.08 -13.09 -11.38
CA ASP A 77 -12.17 -13.62 -12.73
C ASP A 77 -11.54 -12.72 -13.80
N LEU A 78 -11.16 -11.47 -13.46
CA LEU A 78 -10.42 -10.57 -14.36
C LEU A 78 -9.17 -11.20 -15.00
N SER A 79 -8.51 -12.12 -14.30
CA SER A 79 -7.31 -12.79 -14.80
C SER A 79 -7.57 -13.84 -15.89
N ARG A 80 -8.82 -14.28 -16.07
CA ARG A 80 -9.21 -15.38 -16.98
C ARG A 80 -9.27 -14.97 -18.44
N GLU A 81 -9.77 -13.78 -18.73
CA GLU A 81 -9.98 -13.23 -20.08
C GLU A 81 -9.23 -11.90 -20.24
N PRO A 82 -7.88 -11.92 -20.31
CA PRO A 82 -7.08 -10.71 -20.36
C PRO A 82 -7.34 -9.82 -21.59
N GLU A 83 -7.87 -10.39 -22.67
CA GLU A 83 -8.28 -9.70 -23.89
C GLU A 83 -9.52 -8.81 -23.70
N GLN A 84 -10.38 -9.12 -22.72
CA GLN A 84 -11.60 -8.36 -22.39
C GLN A 84 -11.42 -7.55 -21.08
N MET A 85 -10.18 -7.28 -20.70
CA MET A 85 -9.85 -6.67 -19.41
C MET A 85 -10.45 -5.27 -19.25
N VAL A 86 -10.54 -4.49 -20.33
CA VAL A 86 -11.11 -3.13 -20.27
C VAL A 86 -12.61 -3.23 -20.00
N GLU A 87 -13.31 -4.05 -20.77
CA GLU A 87 -14.74 -4.29 -20.69
C GLU A 87 -15.13 -4.82 -19.31
N HIS A 88 -14.42 -5.84 -18.80
CA HIS A 88 -14.70 -6.40 -17.48
C HIS A 88 -14.41 -5.42 -16.33
N ILE A 89 -13.39 -4.57 -16.47
CA ILE A 89 -13.14 -3.51 -15.49
C ILE A 89 -14.28 -2.48 -15.52
N GLU A 90 -14.73 -2.06 -16.70
CA GLU A 90 -15.85 -1.13 -16.86
C GLU A 90 -17.13 -1.67 -16.25
N GLU A 91 -17.45 -2.95 -16.46
CA GLU A 91 -18.61 -3.61 -15.84
C GLU A 91 -18.55 -3.56 -14.30
N ILE A 92 -17.41 -3.88 -13.70
CA ILE A 92 -17.25 -3.83 -12.23
C ILE A 92 -17.38 -2.39 -11.72
N LEU A 93 -16.86 -1.40 -12.45
CA LEU A 93 -16.96 0.00 -12.09
C LEU A 93 -18.41 0.50 -12.15
N GLU A 94 -19.15 0.13 -13.19
CA GLU A 94 -20.55 0.51 -13.38
C GLU A 94 -21.46 -0.15 -12.33
N GLU A 95 -21.31 -1.45 -12.09
CA GLU A 95 -22.11 -2.18 -11.10
C GLU A 95 -21.83 -1.73 -9.67
N GLY A 96 -20.57 -1.37 -9.38
CA GLY A 96 -20.16 -0.90 -8.06
C GLY A 96 -20.32 0.60 -7.82
N ASP A 97 -20.76 1.37 -8.82
CA ASP A 97 -20.73 2.85 -8.81
C ASP A 97 -19.37 3.42 -8.36
N LEU A 98 -18.28 2.83 -8.89
CA LEU A 98 -16.92 3.13 -8.47
C LEU A 98 -16.22 4.09 -9.45
N PRO A 99 -15.49 5.10 -8.95
CA PRO A 99 -14.68 5.97 -9.81
C PRO A 99 -13.41 5.30 -10.36
N PHE A 100 -12.94 4.23 -9.69
CA PHE A 100 -11.79 3.41 -10.03
C PHE A 100 -11.76 2.14 -9.15
N LEU A 101 -10.99 1.12 -9.55
CA LEU A 101 -10.73 -0.08 -8.75
C LEU A 101 -9.50 0.12 -7.88
N ALA A 102 -9.68 0.15 -6.56
CA ALA A 102 -8.60 0.20 -5.58
C ALA A 102 -8.11 -1.21 -5.20
N THR A 103 -7.48 -1.90 -6.15
CA THR A 103 -7.01 -3.28 -5.96
C THR A 103 -5.66 -3.38 -5.25
N ASP A 104 -4.85 -2.32 -5.29
CA ASP A 104 -3.51 -2.34 -4.73
C ASP A 104 -3.51 -2.57 -3.21
N ARG A 105 -2.38 -3.00 -2.65
CA ARG A 105 -2.12 -2.94 -1.20
C ARG A 105 -1.06 -1.89 -0.91
N ASN A 106 -1.28 -1.08 0.11
CA ASN A 106 -0.23 -0.21 0.64
C ASN A 106 0.75 -1.04 1.48
N MET A 107 2.04 -0.96 1.14
CA MET A 107 3.09 -1.72 1.83
C MET A 107 4.37 -0.89 1.96
N LEU A 108 5.08 -1.09 3.08
CA LEU A 108 6.47 -0.68 3.23
C LEU A 108 7.37 -1.91 3.28
N ASN A 109 8.53 -1.84 2.64
CA ASN A 109 9.54 -2.91 2.73
C ASN A 109 10.48 -2.65 3.91
N ILE A 110 10.36 -3.48 4.93
CA ILE A 110 11.06 -3.35 6.20
C ILE A 110 12.18 -4.39 6.23
N PRO A 111 13.44 -3.99 6.51
CA PRO A 111 14.53 -4.94 6.67
C PRO A 111 14.18 -6.01 7.70
N ALA A 112 14.44 -7.28 7.36
CA ALA A 112 14.25 -8.45 8.21
C ALA A 112 12.77 -8.82 8.56
N VAL A 113 11.85 -7.87 8.64
CA VAL A 113 10.39 -8.12 8.87
C VAL A 113 9.64 -8.42 7.57
N GLY A 114 10.12 -7.91 6.43
CA GLY A 114 9.49 -8.10 5.12
C GLY A 114 8.56 -6.96 4.73
N LYS A 115 7.49 -7.26 3.96
CA LYS A 115 6.55 -6.24 3.49
C LYS A 115 5.39 -6.10 4.49
N SER A 116 5.25 -4.94 5.12
CA SER A 116 4.18 -4.64 6.08
C SER A 116 3.94 -3.13 6.14
N LEU A 117 2.70 -2.71 6.35
CA LEU A 117 2.34 -1.34 6.75
C LEU A 117 1.85 -1.31 8.21
N ARG A 118 1.96 -2.43 8.95
CA ARG A 118 1.55 -2.48 10.34
C ARG A 118 2.57 -1.75 11.21
N PHE A 119 2.22 -0.55 11.66
CA PHE A 119 3.06 0.25 12.53
C PHE A 119 2.26 1.06 13.53
N ARG A 120 2.95 1.47 14.60
CA ARG A 120 2.48 2.50 15.54
C ARG A 120 3.57 3.54 15.77
N THR A 121 3.18 4.81 15.82
CA THR A 121 4.06 5.89 16.25
C THR A 121 4.23 5.82 17.76
N ILE A 122 5.46 5.58 18.22
CA ILE A 122 5.80 5.45 19.64
C ILE A 122 6.60 6.66 20.19
N GLY A 123 6.97 7.59 19.32
CA GLY A 123 7.65 8.81 19.74
C GLY A 123 7.99 9.74 18.58
N ILE A 124 8.56 10.89 18.92
CA ILE A 124 9.02 11.90 17.97
C ILE A 124 10.42 12.34 18.42
N THR A 125 11.36 12.36 17.48
CA THR A 125 12.74 12.83 17.72
C THR A 125 12.78 14.35 17.88
N ARG A 126 13.88 14.89 18.42
CA ARG A 126 14.09 16.35 18.51
C ARG A 126 13.98 17.08 17.16
N ALA A 127 14.25 16.38 16.05
CA ALA A 127 14.15 16.91 14.69
C ALA A 127 12.75 16.73 14.06
N GLY A 128 11.73 16.34 14.83
CA GLY A 128 10.36 16.18 14.34
C GLY A 128 10.09 14.89 13.56
N ARG A 129 11.08 14.00 13.42
CA ARG A 129 10.90 12.69 12.76
C ARG A 129 10.19 11.71 13.70
N ARG A 130 9.26 10.92 13.18
CA ARG A 130 8.52 9.94 13.97
C ARG A 130 9.34 8.68 14.22
N ILE A 131 9.17 8.11 15.40
CA ILE A 131 9.71 6.81 15.80
C ILE A 131 8.56 5.82 15.67
N LEU A 132 8.71 4.85 14.77
CA LEU A 132 7.69 3.87 14.42
C LEU A 132 8.09 2.50 14.93
N GLU A 133 7.19 1.86 15.67
CA GLU A 133 7.26 0.45 16.00
C GLU A 133 6.49 -0.33 14.93
N TYR A 134 7.20 -1.16 14.18
CA TYR A 134 6.66 -2.01 13.13
C TYR A 134 6.46 -3.44 13.61
N ASP A 135 5.43 -4.06 13.05
CA ASP A 135 5.12 -5.46 13.20
C ASP A 135 4.98 -6.14 11.83
N HIS A 136 5.06 -7.46 11.82
CA HIS A 136 4.90 -8.25 10.61
C HIS A 136 3.43 -8.31 10.16
N ASP A 137 3.23 -8.65 8.88
CA ASP A 137 1.90 -8.79 8.30
C ASP A 137 1.35 -10.20 8.59
N TYR A 138 0.51 -10.33 9.61
CA TYR A 138 -0.12 -11.60 10.00
C TYR A 138 -1.03 -12.23 8.93
N THR A 139 -1.37 -11.49 7.86
CA THR A 139 -2.20 -12.03 6.76
C THR A 139 -1.41 -12.90 5.78
N ARG A 140 -0.10 -13.06 5.99
CA ARG A 140 0.80 -13.83 5.12
C ARG A 140 1.51 -14.92 5.91
N THR A 141 1.77 -16.04 5.25
CA THR A 141 2.67 -17.07 5.79
C THR A 141 4.09 -16.52 5.82
N HIS A 142 4.68 -16.53 7.01
CA HIS A 142 6.04 -16.07 7.27
C HIS A 142 6.94 -17.24 7.68
N SER A 143 8.25 -17.02 7.60
CA SER A 143 9.20 -17.96 8.21
C SER A 143 8.98 -17.98 9.73
N PRO A 144 9.04 -19.16 10.40
CA PRO A 144 8.88 -19.26 11.85
C PRO A 144 9.82 -18.39 12.67
N ILE A 145 10.94 -17.93 12.08
CA ILE A 145 11.88 -17.03 12.74
C ILE A 145 11.30 -15.62 13.00
N ILE A 146 10.30 -15.21 12.22
CA ILE A 146 9.69 -13.86 12.34
C ILE A 146 8.98 -13.73 13.69
N ASP A 147 8.34 -14.78 14.18
CA ASP A 147 7.70 -14.79 15.51
C ASP A 147 8.71 -14.60 16.65
N LYS A 148 9.97 -14.99 16.44
CA LYS A 148 11.06 -14.83 17.42
C LYS A 148 11.76 -13.47 17.33
N MET A 149 11.68 -12.78 16.19
CA MET A 149 12.41 -11.53 15.96
C MET A 149 11.79 -10.31 16.66
N GLY A 150 10.52 -10.40 17.08
CA GLY A 150 9.83 -9.32 17.77
C GLY A 150 9.56 -8.10 16.88
N LYS A 151 9.24 -6.97 17.51
CA LYS A 151 8.90 -5.72 16.82
C LYS A 151 10.16 -4.93 16.44
N MET A 152 10.10 -4.23 15.30
CA MET A 152 11.23 -3.42 14.82
C MET A 152 10.95 -1.93 15.02
N ILE A 153 11.93 -1.19 15.55
CA ILE A 153 11.83 0.27 15.68
C ILE A 153 12.57 0.95 14.53
N ILE A 154 11.89 1.82 13.81
CA ILE A 154 12.44 2.63 12.71
C ILE A 154 12.15 4.09 13.00
N VAL A 155 13.15 4.95 12.82
CA VAL A 155 12.95 6.40 12.76
C VAL A 155 12.66 6.77 11.30
N GLU A 156 11.52 7.41 11.05
CA GLU A 156 11.21 7.90 9.70
C GLU A 156 12.31 8.83 9.19
N SER A 157 12.59 8.75 7.89
CA SER A 157 13.67 9.56 7.32
C SER A 157 13.34 11.05 7.28
N LYS A 158 12.07 11.40 7.11
CA LYS A 158 11.58 12.77 6.92
C LYS A 158 10.53 13.16 7.95
N PRO A 159 10.61 14.35 8.58
CA PRO A 159 9.53 14.88 9.40
C PRO A 159 8.36 15.34 8.54
N ILE A 160 7.14 15.31 9.08
CA ILE A 160 5.93 15.74 8.33
C ILE A 160 6.06 17.20 7.87
N THR A 161 6.69 18.06 8.66
CA THR A 161 6.92 19.47 8.28
C THR A 161 7.69 19.62 6.98
N SER A 162 8.77 18.86 6.78
CA SER A 162 9.53 18.90 5.53
C SER A 162 8.76 18.32 4.34
N LEU A 163 7.83 17.38 4.57
CA LEU A 163 6.93 16.93 3.50
C LEU A 163 5.97 18.06 3.10
N LEU A 164 5.38 18.75 4.08
CA LEU A 164 4.47 19.88 3.85
C LEU A 164 5.16 21.05 3.14
N GLU A 165 6.42 21.34 3.47
CA GLU A 165 7.24 22.32 2.74
C GLU A 165 7.37 21.93 1.25
N GLN A 166 7.68 20.67 0.96
CA GLN A 166 7.77 20.20 -0.43
C GLN A 166 6.42 20.27 -1.16
N TYR A 167 5.32 19.99 -0.47
CA TYR A 167 3.98 20.16 -1.06
C TYR A 167 3.66 21.61 -1.38
N ARG A 168 4.03 22.54 -0.49
CA ARG A 168 3.91 23.98 -0.76
C ARG A 168 4.71 24.37 -2.00
N ASP A 169 5.94 23.89 -2.12
CA ASP A 169 6.81 24.16 -3.28
C ASP A 169 6.25 23.56 -4.59
N LEU A 170 5.51 22.45 -4.49
CA LEU A 170 4.79 21.82 -5.60
C LEU A 170 3.44 22.49 -5.92
N GLY A 171 3.04 23.51 -5.15
CA GLY A 171 1.79 24.26 -5.33
C GLY A 171 0.54 23.56 -4.80
N GLU A 172 0.69 22.61 -3.87
CA GLU A 172 -0.44 21.99 -3.19
C GLU A 172 -1.03 22.91 -2.11
N ASP A 173 -2.33 22.77 -1.86
CA ASP A 173 -2.98 23.39 -0.69
C ASP A 173 -2.66 22.57 0.56
N LEU A 174 -2.11 23.20 1.59
CA LEU A 174 -1.73 22.50 2.82
C LEU A 174 -2.94 22.13 3.68
N SER A 175 -4.09 22.79 3.52
CA SER A 175 -5.30 22.43 4.28
C SER A 175 -5.78 21.01 3.96
N ASP A 176 -5.50 20.54 2.74
CA ASP A 176 -5.76 19.15 2.33
C ASP A 176 -4.93 18.13 3.13
N TYR A 177 -3.96 18.59 3.94
CA TYR A 177 -3.04 17.75 4.69
C TYR A 177 -3.11 17.97 6.21
N ASP A 178 -4.08 18.73 6.71
CA ASP A 178 -4.22 19.05 8.13
C ASP A 178 -4.37 17.79 9.01
N SER A 179 -4.99 16.74 8.48
CA SER A 179 -5.17 15.46 9.18
C SER A 179 -3.89 14.61 9.28
N LEU A 180 -2.79 14.95 8.58
CA LEU A 180 -1.58 14.12 8.51
C LEU A 180 -1.04 13.69 9.87
N TRP A 181 -1.04 14.60 10.84
CA TRP A 181 -0.52 14.33 12.19
C TRP A 181 -1.35 13.29 12.96
N GLY A 182 -2.62 13.12 12.59
CA GLY A 182 -3.52 12.13 13.20
C GLY A 182 -3.21 10.69 12.82
N TYR A 183 -2.54 10.45 11.70
CA TYR A 183 -2.22 9.10 11.20
C TYR A 183 -0.99 8.49 11.89
N SER A 184 -1.20 8.10 13.14
CA SER A 184 -0.18 7.52 14.02
C SER A 184 -0.09 6.00 13.96
N MET A 185 -1.03 5.33 13.29
CA MET A 185 -1.08 3.86 13.17
C MET A 185 -1.40 3.48 11.73
N GLY A 186 -0.75 2.42 11.24
CA GLY A 186 -1.03 1.79 9.95
C GLY A 186 -1.42 0.34 10.13
N GLU A 187 -2.30 -0.15 9.26
CA GLU A 187 -2.70 -1.55 9.19
C GLU A 187 -2.52 -2.05 7.76
N THR A 188 -1.93 -3.23 7.61
CA THR A 188 -1.74 -3.83 6.29
C THR A 188 -3.07 -4.33 5.76
N GLU A 189 -3.47 -3.84 4.58
CA GLU A 189 -4.70 -4.28 3.91
C GLU A 189 -4.63 -5.75 3.52
N THR A 190 -5.77 -6.43 3.45
CA THR A 190 -5.84 -7.81 2.94
C THR A 190 -5.64 -7.87 1.43
N MET A 191 -5.12 -9.00 0.93
CA MET A 191 -4.93 -9.21 -0.49
C MET A 191 -6.26 -9.41 -1.21
N LYS A 192 -6.48 -8.65 -2.28
CA LYS A 192 -7.69 -8.74 -3.09
C LYS A 192 -7.74 -10.07 -3.89
N PRO A 193 -8.94 -10.63 -4.11
CA PRO A 193 -9.12 -11.91 -4.80
C PRO A 193 -8.48 -12.04 -6.18
N VAL A 194 -8.40 -10.95 -6.95
CA VAL A 194 -7.72 -10.92 -8.27
C VAL A 194 -6.25 -11.37 -8.23
N PHE A 195 -5.60 -11.31 -7.07
CA PHE A 195 -4.21 -11.70 -6.90
C PHE A 195 -4.04 -13.08 -6.24
N TRP A 196 -5.14 -13.78 -5.94
CA TRP A 196 -5.06 -15.12 -5.37
C TRP A 196 -4.59 -16.11 -6.43
N TYR A 197 -3.68 -17.00 -6.04
CA TYR A 197 -3.30 -18.11 -6.91
C TYR A 197 -4.46 -19.10 -7.02
N PRO A 198 -4.61 -19.78 -8.17
CA PRO A 198 -5.51 -20.92 -8.27
C PRO A 198 -5.11 -22.00 -7.26
N GLU A 199 -6.07 -22.84 -6.86
CA GLU A 199 -5.78 -23.99 -6.04
C GLU A 199 -4.85 -24.96 -6.79
N PHE A 200 -3.86 -25.48 -6.08
CA PHE A 200 -2.93 -26.46 -6.61
C PHE A 200 -3.45 -27.87 -6.36
N ASP A 201 -3.16 -28.80 -7.26
CA ASP A 201 -3.50 -30.22 -7.16
C ASP A 201 -2.55 -31.01 -6.23
N PHE A 202 -1.59 -30.32 -5.60
CA PHE A 202 -0.63 -30.89 -4.66
C PHE A 202 -0.75 -30.27 -3.26
N LYS A 203 -0.29 -31.01 -2.26
CA LYS A 203 -0.17 -30.52 -0.87
C LYS A 203 1.26 -30.07 -0.59
N VAL A 204 1.41 -28.88 -0.04
CA VAL A 204 2.69 -28.38 0.46
C VAL A 204 2.94 -29.00 1.84
N THR A 205 4.18 -29.42 2.10
CA THR A 205 4.58 -29.91 3.43
C THR A 205 4.76 -28.76 4.41
N GLU A 206 4.39 -28.98 5.67
CA GLU A 206 4.64 -28.03 6.79
C GLU A 206 6.07 -28.15 7.34
N GLU A 207 6.83 -29.17 6.94
CA GLU A 207 8.19 -29.43 7.43
C GLU A 207 9.24 -28.57 6.72
N PHE A 208 10.00 -27.79 7.49
CA PHE A 208 11.15 -27.04 6.99
C PHE A 208 12.42 -27.89 7.04
N THR A 209 12.99 -28.24 5.89
CA THR A 209 14.19 -29.09 5.80
C THR A 209 15.52 -28.35 5.95
N ASN A 210 15.52 -27.02 5.76
CA ASN A 210 16.74 -26.18 5.72
C ASN A 210 16.75 -25.04 6.78
N LEU A 211 15.83 -25.03 7.74
CA LEU A 211 15.77 -24.05 8.82
C LEU A 211 16.07 -24.74 10.15
N LYS A 212 17.20 -24.38 10.78
CA LYS A 212 17.46 -24.70 12.20
C LYS A 212 16.90 -23.55 13.04
N ILE A 213 15.83 -23.84 13.80
CA ILE A 213 15.06 -22.88 14.61
C ILE A 213 15.65 -22.72 16.00
#